data_AF-A0A7V5R1C1-F1
#
_entry.id   AF-A0A7V5R1C1-F1
#
_cell.length_a   1.000
_cell.length_b   1.000
_cell.length_c   1.000
_cell.angle_alpha   90.00
_cell.angle_beta   90.00
_cell.angle_gamma   90.00
#
_symmetry.space_group_name_H-M   'P 1'
#
loop_
_entity.id
_entity.type
_entity.pdbx_description
1 polymer ?
#
loop_
_entity_poly.entity_id
_entity_poly.type
_entity_poly.pdbx_seq_one_letter_code
_entity_poly.pdbx_strand_id
1 'polypeptide(L)'
;MNKRPAGISIIAVIFILIGFSLMMQLFNANTESYLTLSTSFIIFYALSIGLIRGLKWAWWLTAVVLMILTLADSVNIIASAQMSTAQVRAFPKKLAQFAFHGLMLFYLFQRNVTQYFQLENRDTWKNPAIVFAVSIALVLLYLLVLKVLI
;
A
#
# COMPACT_ATOMS: atom_id res chain seq x y z
N MET A 1 -6.71 -22.69 14.25
CA MET A 1 -6.19 -21.44 13.64
C MET A 1 -6.01 -21.68 12.15
N ASN A 2 -6.48 -20.77 11.29
CA ASN A 2 -6.23 -20.89 9.85
C ASN A 2 -4.72 -20.74 9.57
N LYS A 3 -4.16 -21.66 8.79
CA LYS A 3 -2.73 -21.65 8.45
C LYS A 3 -2.40 -20.38 7.69
N ARG A 4 -1.37 -19.64 8.13
CA ARG A 4 -0.93 -18.40 7.48
C ARG A 4 -0.45 -18.69 6.06
N PRO A 5 -1.02 -18.05 5.01
CA PRO A 5 -0.54 -18.19 3.65
C PRO A 5 0.89 -17.66 3.49
N ALA A 6 1.72 -18.33 2.69
CA ALA A 6 3.13 -17.97 2.52
C ALA A 6 3.29 -16.51 2.02
N GLY A 7 2.45 -16.07 1.08
CA GLY A 7 2.49 -14.70 0.57
C GLY A 7 2.21 -13.63 1.62
N ILE A 8 1.44 -13.92 2.68
CA ILE A 8 1.26 -12.95 3.79
C ILE A 8 2.54 -12.79 4.59
N SER A 9 3.31 -13.87 4.74
CA SER A 9 4.64 -13.79 5.37
C SER A 9 5.59 -12.95 4.53
N ILE A 10 5.56 -13.12 3.21
CA ILE A 10 6.39 -12.35 2.26
C ILE A 10 6.03 -10.86 2.33
N ILE A 11 4.74 -10.51 2.26
CA ILE A 11 4.27 -9.11 2.35
C ILE A 11 4.69 -8.50 3.70
N ALA A 12 4.54 -9.23 4.81
CA ALA A 12 4.96 -8.76 6.12
C ALA A 12 6.47 -8.50 6.19
N VAL A 13 7.30 -9.37 5.62
CA VAL A 13 8.76 -9.16 5.55
C VAL A 13 9.09 -7.93 4.71
N ILE A 14 8.42 -7.74 3.57
CA ILE A 14 8.59 -6.54 2.74
C ILE A 14 8.28 -5.27 3.53
N PHE A 15 7.19 -5.26 4.29
CA PHE A 15 6.83 -4.10 5.14
C PHE A 15 7.80 -3.86 6.28
N ILE A 16 8.37 -4.91 6.88
CA ILE A 16 9.47 -4.78 7.85
C ILE A 16 10.69 -4.13 7.20
N LEU A 17 11.07 -4.57 6.00
CA LEU A 17 12.22 -4.00 5.27
C LEU A 17 11.98 -2.53 4.90
N ILE A 18 10.76 -2.17 4.48
CA ILE A 18 10.38 -0.78 4.25
C ILE A 18 10.47 0.02 5.55
N GLY A 19 9.90 -0.49 6.65
CA GLY A 19 9.98 0.15 7.96
C GLY A 19 11.43 0.35 8.40
N PHE A 20 12.29 -0.65 8.24
CA PHE A 20 13.71 -0.54 8.55
C PHE A 20 14.41 0.53 7.70
N SER A 21 14.12 0.60 6.40
CA SER A 21 14.66 1.67 5.54
C SER A 21 14.20 3.06 5.97
N LEU A 22 12.94 3.23 6.37
CA LEU A 22 12.41 4.49 6.90
C LEU A 22 13.05 4.86 8.24
N MET A 23 13.29 3.87 9.10
CA MET A 23 14.03 4.06 10.35
C MET A 23 15.45 4.58 10.08
N MET A 24 16.14 4.03 9.08
CA MET A 24 17.47 4.52 8.69
C MET A 24 17.44 5.98 8.21
N GLN A 25 16.38 6.38 7.50
CA GLN A 25 16.19 7.77 7.05
C GLN A 25 15.85 8.73 8.19
N LEU A 26 15.16 8.27 9.24
CA LEU A 26 14.83 9.09 10.40
C LEU A 26 16.06 9.65 11.11
N PHE A 27 17.20 8.93 11.08
CA PHE A 27 18.45 9.42 11.69
C PHE A 27 19.02 10.67 11.00
N ASN A 28 18.66 10.91 9.74
CA ASN A 28 19.13 12.05 8.95
C ASN A 28 17.99 13.00 8.57
N ALA A 29 16.82 12.86 9.20
CA ALA A 29 15.62 13.59 8.82
C ALA A 29 15.61 15.00 9.42
N ASN A 30 15.33 15.99 8.58
CA ASN A 30 15.02 17.35 9.02
C ASN A 30 13.63 17.38 9.67
N THR A 31 13.35 18.40 10.49
CA THR A 31 12.11 18.52 11.29
C THR A 31 10.82 18.34 10.47
N GLU A 32 10.77 18.89 9.26
CA GLU A 32 9.61 18.78 8.36
C GLU A 32 9.37 17.36 7.84
N SER A 33 10.45 16.62 7.58
CA SER A 33 10.37 15.22 7.10
C SER A 33 10.18 14.21 8.23
N TYR A 34 10.53 14.58 9.46
CA TYR A 34 10.53 13.68 10.61
C TYR A 34 9.14 13.12 10.93
N LEU A 35 8.11 13.97 10.94
CA LEU A 35 6.73 13.55 11.24
C LEU A 35 6.21 12.56 10.19
N THR A 36 6.45 12.84 8.91
CA THR A 36 6.03 11.97 7.80
C THR A 36 6.75 10.63 7.84
N LEU A 37 8.06 10.62 8.04
CA LEU A 37 8.87 9.40 8.10
C LEU A 37 8.55 8.55 9.33
N SER A 38 8.35 9.16 10.49
CA SER A 38 8.03 8.47 11.75
C SER A 38 6.63 7.85 11.70
N THR A 39 5.66 8.60 11.18
CA THR A 39 4.29 8.09 10.97
C THR A 39 4.31 6.91 9.99
N SER A 40 5.03 7.05 8.86
CA SER A 40 5.16 5.98 7.88
C SER A 40 5.83 4.74 8.47
N PHE A 41 6.91 4.92 9.23
CA PHE A 41 7.60 3.83 9.94
C PHE A 41 6.63 3.06 10.86
N ILE A 42 5.89 3.78 11.71
CA ILE A 42 4.92 3.19 12.63
C ILE A 42 3.85 2.39 11.86
N ILE A 43 3.32 2.95 10.77
CA ILE A 43 2.30 2.29 9.94
C ILE A 43 2.81 0.99 9.35
N PHE A 44 3.99 0.99 8.71
CA PHE A 44 4.53 -0.24 8.09
C PHE A 44 4.87 -1.31 9.12
N TYR A 45 5.35 -0.92 10.30
CA TYR A 45 5.62 -1.87 11.39
C TYR A 45 4.32 -2.45 11.98
N ALA A 46 3.33 -1.60 12.23
CA ALA A 46 2.02 -2.02 12.71
C ALA A 46 1.33 -2.96 11.72
N LEU A 47 1.38 -2.64 10.41
CA LEU A 47 0.87 -3.49 9.35
C LEU A 47 1.56 -4.86 9.35
N SER A 48 2.88 -4.90 9.46
CA SER A 48 3.66 -6.14 9.50
C SER A 48 3.21 -7.05 10.66
N ILE A 49 3.09 -6.50 11.86
CA ILE A 49 2.62 -7.22 13.05
C ILE A 49 1.18 -7.70 12.85
N GLY A 50 0.31 -6.84 12.33
CA GLY A 50 -1.09 -7.16 12.09
C GLY A 50 -1.28 -8.25 11.04
N LEU A 51 -0.49 -8.26 9.97
CA LEU A 51 -0.46 -9.30 8.95
C LEU A 51 0.03 -10.64 9.52
N ILE A 52 1.10 -10.62 10.34
CA ILE A 52 1.64 -11.82 11.01
C ILE A 52 0.62 -12.45 11.95
N ARG A 53 -0.18 -11.62 12.63
CA ARG A 53 -1.21 -12.03 13.59
C ARG A 53 -2.57 -12.34 12.94
N GLY A 54 -2.74 -12.10 11.64
CA GLY A 54 -4.02 -12.35 10.95
C GLY A 54 -5.14 -11.39 11.35
N LEU A 55 -4.80 -10.14 11.70
CA LEU A 55 -5.79 -9.15 12.14
C LEU A 55 -6.54 -8.54 10.95
N LYS A 56 -7.87 -8.48 11.04
CA LYS A 56 -8.76 -7.96 9.98
C LYS A 56 -8.39 -6.54 9.53
N TRP A 57 -8.11 -5.65 10.48
CA TRP A 57 -7.76 -4.27 10.17
C TRP A 57 -6.46 -4.17 9.35
N ALA A 58 -5.50 -5.08 9.57
CA ALA A 58 -4.24 -5.07 8.87
C ALA A 58 -4.41 -5.47 7.39
N TRP A 59 -5.32 -6.41 7.11
CA TRP A 59 -5.72 -6.72 5.75
C TRP A 59 -6.34 -5.52 5.04
N TRP A 60 -7.33 -4.86 5.68
CA TRP A 60 -7.99 -3.68 5.11
C TRP A 60 -6.99 -2.55 4.84
N LEU A 61 -6.13 -2.25 5.82
CA LEU A 61 -5.16 -1.17 5.71
C LEU A 61 -4.08 -1.47 4.66
N THR A 62 -3.62 -2.74 4.57
CA THR A 62 -2.70 -3.16 3.50
C THR A 62 -3.33 -2.98 2.12
N ALA A 63 -4.58 -3.39 1.95
CA ALA A 63 -5.29 -3.26 0.68
C ALA A 63 -5.46 -1.79 0.29
N VAL A 64 -5.83 -0.92 1.23
CA VAL A 64 -5.94 0.53 1.01
C VAL A 64 -4.60 1.15 0.63
N VAL A 65 -3.52 0.84 1.35
CA VAL A 65 -2.17 1.36 1.07
C VAL A 65 -1.70 0.94 -0.33
N LEU A 66 -1.77 -0.35 -0.65
CA LEU A 66 -1.37 -0.85 -1.98
C LEU A 66 -2.18 -0.22 -3.11
N MET A 67 -3.45 0.05 -2.86
CA MET A 67 -4.32 0.68 -3.83
C MET A 67 -3.98 2.15 -4.07
N ILE A 68 -3.70 2.91 -3.01
CA ILE A 68 -3.21 4.29 -3.13
C ILE A 68 -1.90 4.31 -3.91
N LEU A 69 -0.97 3.40 -3.62
CA LEU A 69 0.29 3.28 -4.35
C LEU A 69 0.07 2.92 -5.83
N THR A 70 -0.82 1.97 -6.11
CA THR A 70 -1.18 1.57 -7.49
C THR A 70 -1.79 2.75 -8.27
N LEU A 71 -2.68 3.52 -7.65
CA LEU A 71 -3.27 4.72 -8.25
C LEU A 71 -2.20 5.79 -8.49
N ALA A 72 -1.33 6.05 -7.51
CA ALA A 72 -0.22 6.99 -7.66
C ALA A 72 0.73 6.58 -8.80
N ASP A 73 1.06 5.29 -8.91
CA ASP A 73 1.87 4.76 -10.00
C ASP A 73 1.16 4.92 -11.34
N SER A 74 -0.16 4.67 -11.42
CA SER A 74 -0.92 4.84 -12.67
C SER A 74 -0.92 6.29 -13.18
N VAL A 75 -1.10 7.26 -12.28
CA VAL A 75 -1.01 8.69 -12.62
C VAL A 75 0.41 9.03 -13.09
N ASN A 76 1.42 8.50 -12.39
CA ASN A 76 2.82 8.70 -12.74
C ASN A 76 3.20 8.10 -14.10
N ILE A 77 2.64 6.95 -14.47
CA ILE A 77 2.83 6.28 -15.75
C ILE A 77 2.23 7.14 -16.88
N ILE A 78 0.97 7.57 -16.72
CA ILE A 78 0.27 8.42 -17.70
C ILE A 78 1.01 9.76 -17.87
N ALA A 79 1.42 10.40 -16.77
CA ALA A 79 2.18 11.65 -16.83
C ALA A 79 3.55 11.47 -17.51
N SER A 80 4.26 10.37 -17.23
CA SER A 80 5.56 10.09 -17.86
C SER A 80 5.48 9.75 -19.34
N ALA A 81 4.34 9.22 -19.81
CA ALA A 81 4.09 9.00 -21.23
C ALA A 81 3.91 10.33 -22.01
N GLN A 82 3.68 11.44 -21.31
CA GLN A 82 3.44 12.77 -21.89
C GLN A 82 4.62 13.74 -21.75
N MET A 83 5.75 13.33 -21.14
CA MET A 83 6.85 14.24 -20.76
C MET A 83 8.27 13.67 -21.01
N SER A 84 9.28 14.55 -20.90
CA SER A 84 10.68 14.48 -21.37
C SER A 84 11.47 13.15 -21.27
N THR A 85 12.59 13.07 -22.00
CA THR A 85 13.50 11.90 -22.13
C THR A 85 14.00 11.30 -20.81
N ALA A 86 14.11 12.08 -19.73
CA ALA A 86 14.49 11.58 -18.41
C ALA A 86 13.38 10.75 -17.74
N GLN A 87 12.11 11.10 -17.97
CA GLN A 87 10.97 10.38 -17.42
C GLN A 87 10.69 9.07 -18.16
N VAL A 88 11.01 9.01 -19.46
CA VAL A 88 10.96 7.79 -20.28
C VAL A 88 11.90 6.71 -19.74
N ARG A 89 13.10 7.07 -19.27
CA ARG A 89 14.03 6.08 -18.68
C ARG A 89 13.54 5.51 -17.35
N ALA A 90 12.71 6.24 -16.61
CA ALA A 90 12.11 5.77 -15.36
C ALA A 90 10.83 4.95 -15.57
N PHE A 91 10.26 4.97 -16.77
CA PHE A 91 9.01 4.29 -17.12
C PHE A 91 9.01 2.78 -16.81
N PRO A 92 10.05 1.99 -17.15
CA PRO A 92 10.04 0.55 -16.87
C PRO A 92 9.99 0.25 -15.36
N LYS A 93 10.65 1.07 -14.55
CA LYS A 93 10.64 0.94 -13.08
C LYS A 93 9.24 1.21 -12.52
N LYS A 94 8.59 2.28 -12.97
CA LYS A 94 7.22 2.64 -12.55
C LYS A 94 6.21 1.57 -12.97
N LEU A 95 6.34 1.03 -14.18
CA LEU A 95 5.49 -0.05 -14.66
C LEU A 95 5.67 -1.34 -13.85
N ALA A 96 6.92 -1.69 -13.51
CA ALA A 96 7.20 -2.85 -12.66
C ALA A 96 6.64 -2.67 -11.24
N GLN A 97 6.72 -1.46 -10.67
CA GLN A 97 6.11 -1.12 -9.38
C GLN A 97 4.58 -1.25 -9.43
N PHE A 98 3.94 -0.68 -10.46
CA PHE A 98 2.50 -0.82 -10.68
C PHE A 98 2.07 -2.29 -10.76
N ALA A 99 2.78 -3.09 -11.58
CA ALA A 99 2.48 -4.51 -11.73
C ALA A 99 2.67 -5.26 -10.40
N PHE A 100 3.72 -4.95 -9.65
CA PHE A 100 3.99 -5.57 -8.36
C PHE A 100 2.91 -5.25 -7.33
N HIS A 101 2.52 -3.97 -7.19
CA HIS A 101 1.44 -3.56 -6.29
C HIS A 101 0.10 -4.19 -6.69
N GLY A 102 -0.21 -4.24 -7.99
CA GLY A 102 -1.40 -4.90 -8.52
C GLY A 102 -1.45 -6.40 -8.20
N LEU A 103 -0.33 -7.11 -8.33
CA LEU A 103 -0.22 -8.53 -7.98
C LEU A 103 -0.40 -8.78 -6.48
N MET A 104 0.21 -7.95 -5.62
CA MET A 104 0.00 -8.03 -4.17
C MET A 104 -1.45 -7.80 -3.79
N LEU A 105 -2.09 -6.81 -4.44
CA LEU A 105 -3.48 -6.47 -4.21
C LEU A 105 -4.38 -7.64 -4.63
N PHE A 106 -4.19 -8.20 -5.84
CA PHE A 106 -4.90 -9.39 -6.30
C PHE A 106 -4.72 -10.57 -5.34
N TYR A 107 -3.51 -10.80 -4.84
CA TYR A 107 -3.23 -11.87 -3.87
C TYR A 107 -4.00 -11.70 -2.55
N LEU A 108 -4.14 -10.47 -2.05
CA LEU A 108 -4.88 -10.20 -0.81
C LEU A 108 -6.35 -10.63 -0.87
N PHE A 109 -6.95 -10.61 -2.05
CA PHE A 109 -8.35 -11.02 -2.25
C PHE A 109 -8.52 -12.50 -2.57
N GLN A 110 -7.44 -13.29 -2.61
CA GLN A 110 -7.56 -14.75 -2.77
C GLN A 110 -8.23 -15.39 -1.55
N ARG A 111 -9.00 -16.45 -1.82
CA ARG A 111 -9.83 -17.12 -0.80
C ARG A 111 -9.04 -17.58 0.43
N ASN A 112 -7.87 -18.18 0.23
CA ASN A 112 -6.98 -18.63 1.30
C ASN A 112 -6.50 -17.48 2.20
N VAL A 113 -6.31 -16.28 1.64
CA VAL A 113 -5.94 -15.07 2.38
C VAL A 113 -7.14 -14.50 3.11
N THR A 114 -8.28 -14.34 2.45
CA THR A 114 -9.48 -13.83 3.10
C THR A 114 -9.97 -14.74 4.22
N GLN A 115 -9.79 -16.06 4.08
CA GLN A 115 -10.00 -17.05 5.12
C GLN A 115 -9.08 -16.85 6.32
N TYR A 116 -7.79 -16.64 6.07
CA TYR A 116 -6.82 -16.39 7.14
C TYR A 116 -7.21 -15.18 8.01
N PHE A 117 -7.72 -14.11 7.38
CA PHE A 117 -8.23 -12.93 8.08
C PHE A 117 -9.69 -13.04 8.55
N GLN A 118 -10.34 -14.20 8.41
CA GLN A 118 -11.74 -14.43 8.83
C GLN A 118 -12.74 -13.44 8.21
N LEU A 119 -12.59 -13.16 6.91
CA LEU A 119 -13.45 -12.27 6.13
C LEU A 119 -14.59 -13.03 5.42
N GLU A 120 -14.80 -14.30 5.77
CA GLU A 120 -15.47 -15.32 4.97
C GLU A 120 -17.01 -15.24 4.92
N ASN A 121 -17.63 -14.07 5.09
CA ASN A 121 -19.09 -13.96 5.14
C ASN A 121 -19.69 -12.75 4.41
N ARG A 122 -18.98 -12.15 3.45
CA ARG A 122 -19.56 -11.13 2.55
C ARG A 122 -19.14 -11.43 1.13
N ASP A 123 -20.09 -11.34 0.20
CA ASP A 123 -19.91 -11.54 -1.24
C ASP A 123 -18.52 -11.11 -1.69
N THR A 124 -17.76 -12.05 -2.23
CA THR A 124 -16.31 -11.93 -2.49
C THR A 124 -15.96 -10.70 -3.34
N TRP A 125 -16.93 -10.19 -4.10
CA TRP A 125 -16.87 -8.99 -4.93
C TRP A 125 -17.10 -7.66 -4.19
N LYS A 126 -17.82 -7.65 -3.05
CA LYS A 126 -18.07 -6.43 -2.28
C LYS A 126 -16.80 -5.92 -1.60
N ASN A 127 -15.94 -6.83 -1.14
CA ASN A 127 -14.70 -6.46 -0.45
C ASN A 127 -13.75 -5.62 -1.32
N PRO A 128 -13.37 -6.03 -2.55
CA PRO A 128 -12.54 -5.20 -3.41
C PRO A 128 -13.22 -3.89 -3.82
N ALA A 129 -14.54 -3.89 -4.03
CA ALA A 129 -15.28 -2.66 -4.34
C ALA A 129 -15.27 -1.64 -3.17
N ILE A 130 -15.40 -2.12 -1.93
CA ILE A 130 -15.30 -1.26 -0.73
C ILE A 130 -13.89 -0.70 -0.60
N VAL A 131 -12.84 -1.53 -0.77
CA VAL A 131 -11.46 -1.03 -0.75
C VAL A 131 -11.25 0.02 -1.84
N PHE A 132 -11.75 -0.23 -3.06
CA PHE A 132 -11.70 0.72 -4.18
C PHE A 132 -12.35 2.06 -3.84
N ALA A 133 -13.57 2.04 -3.31
CA ALA A 133 -14.29 3.25 -2.92
C ALA A 133 -13.56 4.02 -1.79
N VAL A 134 -13.08 3.33 -0.76
CA VAL A 134 -12.33 3.93 0.35
C VAL A 134 -11.03 4.57 -0.13
N SER A 135 -10.27 3.87 -0.98
CA SER A 135 -9.02 4.40 -1.53
C SER A 135 -9.25 5.63 -2.40
N ILE A 136 -10.29 5.66 -3.24
CA ILE A 136 -10.66 6.87 -3.99
C ILE A 136 -11.02 8.01 -3.05
N ALA A 137 -11.86 7.76 -2.04
CA ALA A 137 -12.26 8.78 -1.08
C ALA A 137 -11.05 9.39 -0.36
N LEU A 138 -10.07 8.57 0.05
CA LEU A 138 -8.84 9.05 0.68
C LEU A 138 -7.97 9.87 -0.26
N VAL A 139 -7.84 9.46 -1.53
CA VAL A 139 -7.10 10.23 -2.54
C VAL A 139 -7.77 11.58 -2.81
N LEU A 140 -9.10 11.60 -2.96
CA LEU A 140 -9.86 12.84 -3.15
C LEU A 140 -9.71 13.76 -1.94
N LEU A 141 -9.78 13.21 -0.73
CA LEU A 141 -9.62 13.98 0.51
C LEU A 141 -8.20 14.55 0.64
N TYR A 142 -7.16 13.78 0.29
CA TYR A 142 -5.79 14.26 0.23
C TYR A 142 -5.63 15.42 -0.77
N LEU A 143 -6.16 15.28 -1.99
CA LEU A 143 -6.10 16.34 -3.00
C LEU A 143 -6.85 17.60 -2.56
N LEU A 144 -7.98 17.44 -1.87
CA LEU A 144 -8.79 18.55 -1.36
C LEU A 144 -8.06 19.29 -0.23
N VAL A 145 -7.45 18.56 0.71
CA VAL A 145 -6.61 19.15 1.77
C VAL A 145 -5.40 19.88 1.19
N LEU A 146 -4.72 19.29 0.20
CA LEU A 146 -3.56 19.91 -0.43
C LEU A 146 -3.92 21.21 -1.18
N LYS A 147 -5.08 21.26 -1.83
CA LYS A 147 -5.60 22.46 -2.50
C LYS A 147 -6.04 23.57 -1.54
N VAL A 148 -6.38 23.25 -0.29
CA VAL A 148 -6.78 24.24 0.73
C VAL A 148 -5.56 24.84 1.44
N LEU A 149 -4.41 24.16 1.38
CA LEU A 149 -3.14 24.58 1.99
C LEU A 149 -2.23 25.40 1.05
N ILE A 150 -2.61 25.57 -0.22
CA ILE A 150 -1.91 26.38 -1.24
C ILE A 150 -2.80 27.56 -1.61
#